data_AF-C0XK03-F1
#
_entry.id   AF-C0XK03-F1
#
_cell.length_a   1.000
_cell.length_b   1.000
_cell.length_c   1.000
_cell.angle_alpha   90.00
_cell.angle_beta   90.00
_cell.angle_gamma   90.00
#
_symmetry.space_group_name_H-M   'P 1'
#
loop_
_entity.id
_entity.type
_entity.pdbx_description
1 polymer ?
#
loop_
_entity_poly.entity_id
_entity_poly.type
_entity_poly.pdbx_seq_one_letter_code
_entity_poly.pdbx_strand_id
1 'polypeptide(L)'
;MSTKVKFSLISLIGYLIFATAAFTLGFLDPNRIGLQWSIFWYIAAALITYYLWFKNVVYKRVMYYAHQLKLTKNDLQKFLPNLKKSQDIPDPQRKNYFAPIFNFPLQGLDVLDKELAKEAKEKGIKPFK
;
A
#
# COMPACT_ATOMS: atom_id res chain seq x y z
N MET A 1 8.93 -17.00 -6.20
CA MET A 1 7.66 -16.23 -6.32
C MET A 1 7.96 -14.73 -6.28
N SER A 2 7.49 -13.97 -7.28
CA SER A 2 7.58 -12.51 -7.28
C SER A 2 6.85 -11.90 -6.08
N THR A 3 7.35 -10.77 -5.56
CA THR A 3 6.72 -10.02 -4.47
C THR A 3 5.25 -9.71 -4.77
N LYS A 4 4.92 -9.43 -6.03
CA LYS A 4 3.53 -9.24 -6.48
C LYS A 4 2.64 -10.45 -6.15
N VAL A 5 3.12 -11.66 -6.49
CA VAL A 5 2.42 -12.92 -6.23
C VAL A 5 2.22 -13.17 -4.74
N LYS A 6 3.23 -12.89 -3.91
CA LYS A 6 3.12 -13.04 -2.45
C LYS A 6 2.02 -12.15 -1.85
N PHE A 7 1.94 -10.89 -2.28
CA PHE A 7 0.90 -9.98 -1.80
C PHE A 7 -0.48 -10.30 -2.34
N SER A 8 -0.59 -10.76 -3.59
CA SER A 8 -1.84 -11.28 -4.13
C SER A 8 -2.33 -12.49 -3.33
N LEU A 9 -1.42 -13.38 -2.91
CA LEU A 9 -1.76 -14.55 -2.10
C LEU A 9 -2.26 -14.17 -0.70
N ILE A 10 -1.55 -13.26 -0.02
CA ILE A 10 -1.94 -12.79 1.33
C ILE A 10 -3.30 -12.07 1.28
N SER A 11 -3.50 -11.24 0.27
CA SER A 11 -4.78 -10.55 0.00
C SER A 11 -5.92 -11.55 -0.20
N LEU A 12 -5.71 -12.55 -1.07
CA LEU A 12 -6.69 -13.60 -1.35
C LEU A 12 -7.03 -14.41 -0.10
N ILE A 13 -6.02 -14.86 0.65
CA ILE A 13 -6.22 -15.62 1.90
C ILE A 13 -6.97 -14.76 2.92
N GLY A 14 -6.62 -13.48 3.06
CA GLY A 14 -7.32 -12.55 3.96
C GLY A 14 -8.80 -12.38 3.59
N TYR A 15 -9.09 -12.25 2.29
CA TYR A 15 -10.47 -12.17 1.81
C TYR A 15 -11.26 -13.46 2.08
N LEU A 16 -10.64 -14.63 1.86
CA LEU A 16 -11.28 -15.92 2.15
C LEU A 16 -11.59 -16.05 3.64
N ILE A 17 -10.67 -15.68 4.53
CA ILE A 17 -10.91 -15.67 5.99
C ILE A 17 -12.07 -14.75 6.34
N PHE A 18 -12.12 -13.55 5.75
CA PHE A 18 -13.23 -12.62 5.96
C PHE A 18 -14.57 -13.21 5.49
N ALA A 19 -14.63 -13.79 4.29
CA ALA A 19 -15.85 -14.39 3.76
C ALA A 19 -16.32 -15.58 4.60
N THR A 20 -15.41 -16.45 5.02
CA THR A 20 -15.73 -17.58 5.92
C THR A 20 -16.20 -17.09 7.28
N ALA A 21 -15.58 -16.05 7.85
CA ALA A 21 -16.02 -15.45 9.10
C ALA A 21 -17.41 -14.79 8.96
N ALA A 22 -17.65 -14.07 7.87
CA ALA A 22 -18.94 -13.46 7.57
C ALA A 22 -20.08 -14.49 7.45
N PHE A 23 -19.78 -15.63 6.83
CA PHE A 23 -20.73 -16.73 6.69
C PHE A 23 -20.98 -17.45 8.02
N THR A 24 -19.93 -17.79 8.77
CA THR A 24 -20.04 -18.55 10.03
C THR A 24 -20.64 -17.75 11.18
N LEU A 25 -20.31 -16.46 11.28
CA LEU A 25 -20.84 -15.56 12.31
C LEU A 25 -22.17 -14.89 11.90
N GLY A 26 -22.54 -14.96 10.62
CA GLY A 26 -23.80 -14.44 10.09
C GLY A 26 -23.98 -12.93 10.21
N PHE A 27 -22.91 -12.16 10.46
CA PHE A 27 -23.01 -10.69 10.61
C PHE A 27 -23.26 -9.98 9.27
N LEU A 28 -23.03 -10.65 8.14
CA LEU A 28 -23.41 -10.19 6.79
C LEU A 28 -24.58 -11.01 6.20
N ASP A 29 -25.40 -11.66 7.02
CA ASP A 29 -26.56 -12.40 6.54
C ASP A 29 -27.59 -11.42 5.92
N PRO A 30 -27.97 -11.59 4.64
CA PRO A 30 -28.98 -10.75 3.99
C PRO A 30 -30.30 -10.67 4.77
N ASN A 31 -30.64 -11.70 5.54
CA ASN A 31 -31.85 -11.72 6.34
C ASN A 31 -31.79 -10.80 7.58
N ARG A 32 -30.59 -10.42 8.03
CA ARG A 32 -30.40 -9.56 9.21
C ARG A 32 -30.19 -8.09 8.85
N ILE A 33 -29.35 -7.84 7.85
CA ILE A 33 -28.92 -6.48 7.49
C ILE A 33 -29.42 -6.03 6.11
N GLY A 34 -30.10 -6.91 5.37
CA GLY A 34 -30.56 -6.67 4.01
C GLY A 34 -29.52 -7.05 2.95
N LEU A 35 -30.01 -7.48 1.78
CA LEU A 35 -29.17 -7.91 0.65
C LEU A 35 -28.24 -6.80 0.16
N GLN A 36 -28.73 -5.55 0.10
CA GLN A 36 -27.95 -4.39 -0.34
C GLN A 36 -26.72 -4.16 0.56
N TRP A 37 -26.90 -4.20 1.88
CA TRP A 37 -25.81 -4.02 2.85
C TRP A 37 -24.83 -5.18 2.85
N SER A 38 -25.33 -6.40 2.68
CA SER A 38 -24.48 -7.59 2.56
C SER A 38 -23.56 -7.47 1.35
N ILE A 39 -24.11 -7.14 0.18
CA ILE A 39 -23.34 -6.89 -1.05
C ILE A 39 -22.36 -5.74 -0.86
N PHE A 40 -22.80 -4.62 -0.26
CA PHE A 40 -21.94 -3.48 0.02
C PHE A 40 -20.69 -3.88 0.81
N TRP A 41 -20.83 -4.65 1.90
CA TRP A 41 -19.69 -5.02 2.73
C TRP A 41 -18.71 -5.96 2.03
N TYR A 42 -19.19 -6.89 1.19
CA TYR A 42 -18.30 -7.71 0.36
C TYR A 42 -17.51 -6.86 -0.65
N ILE A 43 -18.17 -5.92 -1.32
CA ILE A 43 -17.51 -4.99 -2.25
C ILE A 43 -16.52 -4.08 -1.51
N ALA A 44 -16.92 -3.53 -0.37
CA ALA A 44 -16.08 -2.67 0.46
C ALA A 44 -14.82 -3.42 0.92
N ALA A 45 -14.95 -4.66 1.39
CA ALA A 45 -13.81 -5.49 1.77
C ALA A 45 -12.85 -5.74 0.59
N ALA A 46 -13.39 -6.04 -0.60
CA ALA A 46 -12.57 -6.22 -1.80
C ALA A 46 -11.82 -4.93 -2.19
N LEU A 47 -12.50 -3.78 -2.16
CA LEU A 47 -11.90 -2.47 -2.46
C LEU A 47 -10.84 -2.07 -1.43
N ILE A 48 -11.09 -2.28 -0.14
CA ILE A 48 -10.10 -2.05 0.91
C ILE A 48 -8.87 -2.91 0.67
N THR A 49 -9.07 -4.20 0.39
CA THR A 49 -7.95 -5.12 0.16
C THR A 49 -7.13 -4.70 -1.07
N TYR A 50 -7.79 -4.32 -2.16
CA TYR A 50 -7.14 -3.77 -3.35
C TYR A 50 -6.37 -2.48 -3.04
N TYR A 51 -6.96 -1.55 -2.29
CA TYR A 51 -6.31 -0.31 -1.88
C TYR A 51 -5.04 -0.55 -1.06
N LEU A 52 -5.08 -1.47 -0.08
CA LEU A 52 -3.91 -1.81 0.74
C LEU A 52 -2.81 -2.46 -0.10
N TRP A 53 -3.18 -3.35 -1.03
CA TRP A 53 -2.25 -3.95 -1.98
C TRP A 53 -1.57 -2.88 -2.84
N PHE A 54 -2.36 -1.99 -3.46
CA PHE A 54 -1.85 -0.91 -4.31
C PHE A 54 -0.90 0.01 -3.55
N LYS A 55 -1.31 0.49 -2.36
CA LYS A 55 -0.49 1.35 -1.50
C LYS A 55 0.86 0.70 -1.17
N ASN A 56 0.88 -0.60 -0.92
CA ASN A 56 2.10 -1.33 -0.62
C ASN A 56 3.01 -1.54 -1.86
N VAL A 57 2.44 -1.69 -3.05
CA VAL A 57 3.21 -1.71 -4.31
C VAL A 57 3.90 -0.37 -4.54
N VAL A 58 3.18 0.75 -4.39
CA VAL A 58 3.76 2.09 -4.54
C VAL A 58 4.86 2.32 -3.50
N TYR A 59 4.63 1.95 -2.24
CA TYR A 59 5.66 2.04 -1.20
C TYR A 59 6.96 1.30 -1.56
N LYS A 60 6.85 0.05 -2.04
CA LYS A 60 8.05 -0.71 -2.44
C LYS A 60 8.78 -0.07 -3.61
N ARG A 61 8.04 0.55 -4.54
CA ARG A 61 8.62 1.26 -5.68
C ARG A 61 9.40 2.51 -5.22
N VAL A 62 8.80 3.32 -4.35
CA VAL A 62 9.44 4.47 -3.68
C VAL A 62 10.72 4.02 -2.96
N MET A 63 10.64 2.97 -2.15
CA MET A 63 11.79 2.43 -1.41
C MET A 63 12.88 1.88 -2.33
N TYR A 64 12.50 1.23 -3.43
CA TYR A 64 13.45 0.74 -4.43
C TYR A 64 14.22 1.90 -5.07
N TYR A 65 13.54 2.94 -5.54
CA TYR A 65 14.21 4.10 -6.14
C TYR A 65 15.04 4.87 -5.12
N ALA A 66 14.52 5.07 -3.90
CA ALA A 66 15.27 5.71 -2.83
C ALA A 66 16.57 4.95 -2.48
N HIS A 67 16.54 3.61 -2.48
CA HIS A 67 17.74 2.79 -2.31
C HIS A 67 18.75 2.95 -3.45
N GLN A 68 18.29 2.90 -4.70
CA GLN A 68 19.17 3.03 -5.87
C GLN A 68 19.80 4.44 -5.95
N LEU A 69 19.04 5.45 -5.54
CA LEU A 69 19.48 6.84 -5.45
C LEU A 69 20.29 7.15 -4.17
N LYS A 70 20.45 6.17 -3.26
CA LYS A 70 21.11 6.30 -1.95
C LYS A 70 20.54 7.44 -1.09
N LEU A 71 19.23 7.67 -1.17
CA LEU A 71 18.54 8.72 -0.44
C LEU A 71 18.25 8.33 1.01
N THR A 72 18.27 9.31 1.90
CA THR A 72 17.91 9.16 3.31
C THR A 72 16.45 9.57 3.58
N LYS A 73 15.94 9.28 4.78
CA LYS A 73 14.62 9.78 5.23
C LYS A 73 14.50 11.30 5.10
N ASN A 74 15.59 12.03 5.40
CA ASN A 74 15.63 13.49 5.32
C ASN A 74 15.57 13.99 3.87
N ASP A 75 16.13 13.24 2.92
CA ASP A 75 16.07 13.61 1.50
C ASP A 75 14.67 13.37 0.94
N LEU A 76 14.01 12.26 1.34
CA LEU A 76 12.61 12.02 1.00
C LEU A 76 11.67 13.11 1.55
N GLN A 77 11.98 13.66 2.72
CA GLN A 77 11.22 14.78 3.28
C GLN A 77 11.29 16.05 2.42
N LYS A 78 12.42 16.31 1.73
CA LYS A 78 12.59 17.50 0.88
C LYS A 78 11.66 17.48 -0.33
N PHE A 79 11.34 16.30 -0.85
CA PHE A 79 10.37 16.14 -1.95
C PHE A 79 8.93 16.40 -1.53
N LEU A 80 8.69 16.63 -0.25
CA LEU A 80 7.36 16.73 0.31
C LEU A 80 7.17 18.01 1.13
N PRO A 81 7.00 19.17 0.46
CA PRO A 81 7.01 20.47 1.11
C PRO A 81 5.85 20.71 2.09
N ASN A 82 4.78 19.92 2.01
CA ASN A 82 3.54 20.13 2.77
C ASN A 82 3.27 19.07 3.87
N LEU A 83 4.23 18.21 4.24
CA LEU A 83 3.97 17.25 5.33
C LEU A 83 4.00 17.91 6.70
N LYS A 84 3.03 17.53 7.53
CA LYS A 84 3.06 17.82 8.96
C LYS A 84 4.30 17.14 9.57
N LYS A 85 5.08 17.86 10.39
CA LYS A 85 6.30 17.36 11.07
C LYS A 85 6.12 16.02 11.81
N SER A 86 4.88 15.67 12.18
CA SER A 86 4.53 14.43 12.89
C SER A 86 4.32 13.21 11.98
N GLN A 87 4.32 13.36 10.66
CA GLN A 87 4.05 12.24 9.76
C GLN A 87 5.29 11.36 9.58
N ASP A 88 5.12 10.06 9.75
CA ASP A 88 6.22 9.11 9.66
C ASP A 88 6.55 8.80 8.19
N ILE A 89 7.62 9.43 7.70
CA ILE A 89 8.11 9.30 6.33
C ILE A 89 8.75 7.93 6.11
N PRO A 90 8.60 7.31 4.92
CA PRO A 90 9.34 6.11 4.54
C PRO A 90 10.83 6.26 4.84
N ASP A 91 11.43 5.28 5.51
CA ASP A 91 12.86 5.27 5.81
C ASP A 91 13.55 4.17 4.99
N PRO A 92 14.27 4.52 3.90
CA PRO A 92 15.00 3.57 3.06
C PRO A 92 16.03 2.74 3.82
N GLN A 93 16.56 3.25 4.93
CA GLN A 93 17.64 2.58 5.66
C GLN A 93 17.10 1.50 6.61
N ARG A 94 15.78 1.47 6.87
CA ARG A 94 15.15 0.42 7.67
C ARG A 94 14.72 -0.74 6.79
N LYS A 95 14.92 -1.97 7.28
CA LYS A 95 14.36 -3.20 6.70
C LYS A 95 12.84 -3.31 6.91
N ASN A 96 12.09 -2.25 6.63
CA ASN A 96 10.63 -2.32 6.69
C ASN A 96 10.12 -3.05 5.44
N TYR A 97 9.71 -4.31 5.61
CA TYR A 97 9.19 -5.17 4.53
C TYR A 97 7.79 -4.75 4.04
N PHE A 98 7.09 -3.94 4.84
CA PHE A 98 5.72 -3.48 4.64
C PHE A 98 5.66 -1.96 4.71
N ALA A 99 4.81 -1.37 3.85
CA ALA A 99 4.41 0.01 4.04
C ALA A 99 3.82 0.15 5.45
N PRO A 100 4.09 1.24 6.19
CA PRO A 100 3.29 1.56 7.37
C PRO A 100 1.89 1.92 6.85
N ILE A 101 1.04 0.89 6.78
CA ILE A 101 -0.22 0.87 6.03
C ILE A 101 -1.13 2.04 6.46
N PHE A 102 -0.97 2.54 7.69
CA PHE A 102 -1.75 3.62 8.27
C PHE A 102 -0.98 4.92 8.54
N ASN A 103 0.36 4.92 8.61
CA ASN A 103 1.08 6.10 9.12
C ASN A 103 1.45 7.12 8.04
N PHE A 104 1.50 6.71 6.76
CA PHE A 104 1.88 7.59 5.67
C PHE A 104 0.79 7.66 4.59
N PRO A 105 0.36 8.87 4.16
CA PRO A 105 -0.74 9.03 3.22
C PRO A 105 -0.35 8.59 1.80
N LEU A 106 -1.32 8.05 1.06
CA LEU A 106 -1.09 7.61 -0.33
C LEU A 106 -0.67 8.78 -1.24
N GLN A 107 -1.21 9.98 -1.01
CA GLN A 107 -0.83 11.19 -1.76
C GLN A 107 0.66 11.50 -1.62
N GLY A 108 1.23 11.39 -0.42
CA GLY A 108 2.67 11.55 -0.21
C GLY A 108 3.48 10.48 -0.94
N LEU A 109 2.98 9.24 -1.00
CA LEU A 109 3.65 8.16 -1.74
C LEU A 109 3.62 8.42 -3.24
N ASP A 110 2.51 8.91 -3.78
CA ASP A 110 2.37 9.20 -5.21
C ASP A 110 3.29 10.34 -5.65
N VAL A 111 3.43 11.38 -4.83
CA VAL A 111 4.40 12.47 -5.08
C VAL A 111 5.83 11.93 -5.06
N LEU A 112 6.23 11.20 -4.01
CA LEU A 112 7.55 10.58 -3.95
C LEU A 112 7.80 9.66 -5.14
N ASP A 113 6.82 8.85 -5.51
CA ASP A 113 6.97 7.91 -6.60
C ASP A 113 7.23 8.59 -7.94
N LYS A 114 6.50 9.67 -8.23
CA LYS A 114 6.68 10.47 -9.45
C LYS A 114 8.04 11.14 -9.51
N GLU A 115 8.43 11.83 -8.43
CA GLU A 115 9.72 12.54 -8.38
C GLU A 115 10.90 11.57 -8.44
N LEU A 116 10.86 10.50 -7.64
CA LEU A 116 11.92 9.50 -7.64
C LEU A 116 11.99 8.73 -8.95
N ALA A 117 10.86 8.41 -9.59
CA ALA A 117 10.87 7.77 -10.90
C ALA A 117 11.47 8.68 -11.98
N LYS A 118 11.20 10.00 -11.92
CA LYS A 118 11.80 10.98 -12.81
C LYS A 118 13.31 11.06 -12.61
N GLU A 119 13.76 11.25 -11.38
CA GLU A 119 15.19 11.34 -11.04
C GLU A 119 15.93 10.02 -11.35
N ALA A 120 15.28 8.88 -11.09
CA ALA A 120 15.81 7.56 -11.44
C ALA A 120 16.00 7.39 -12.95
N LYS A 121 15.05 7.89 -13.76
CA LYS A 121 15.15 7.86 -15.22
C LYS A 121 16.31 8.73 -15.72
N GLU A 122 16.49 9.92 -15.16
CA GLU A 122 17.61 10.82 -15.49
C GLU A 122 18.97 10.21 -15.14
N LYS A 123 19.05 9.45 -14.04
CA LYS A 123 20.26 8.74 -13.59
C LYS A 123 20.44 7.34 -14.20
N GLY A 124 19.60 6.95 -15.17
CA GLY A 124 19.70 5.66 -15.85
C GLY A 124 19.42 4.43 -14.97
N ILE A 125 18.70 4.60 -13.86
CA ILE A 125 18.35 3.52 -12.93
C ILE A 125 17.26 2.64 -13.56
N LYS A 126 17.39 1.32 -13.40
CA LYS A 126 16.44 0.35 -13.94
C LYS A 126 15.04 0.55 -13.31
N PRO A 127 13.96 0.48 -14.11
CA PRO A 127 12.61 0.63 -13.60
C PRO A 127 12.23 -0.51 -12.64
N PHE A 128 11.41 -0.19 -11.65
CA PHE A 128 10.85 -1.16 -10.71
C PHE A 128 9.97 -2.19 -11.45
N LYS A 129 10.22 -3.49 -11.23
CA LYS A 129 9.51 -4.61 -11.87
C LYS A 129 8.78 -5.50 -10.87
#